data_AF-A0A2H3I7V0-F1
#
_entry.id   AF-A0A2H3I7V0-F1
#
_cell.length_a   1.000
_cell.length_b   1.000
_cell.length_c   1.000
_cell.angle_alpha   90.00
_cell.angle_beta   90.00
_cell.angle_gamma   90.00
#
_symmetry.space_group_name_H-M   'P 1'
#
loop_
_entity.id
_entity.type
_entity.pdbx_description
1 polymer ?
#
loop_
_entity_poly.entity_id
_entity_poly.type
_entity_poly.pdbx_seq_one_letter_code
_entity_poly.pdbx_strand_id
1 'polypeptide(L)'
;MYNANGKLTLNRQIHEVAKQVSLETSVCLVSWAIQRGTLPLPKSVTASRIVSKLQVKYLPEDAYARPSGLERHKSFKFPARWVYAVIEEVGEEVVRKVGIEEGPNKSVKFTI
;
A
#
# COMPACT_ATOMS: atom_id res chain seq x y z
N MET A 1 0.07 -6.17 -6.57
CA MET A 1 1.46 -5.94 -6.09
C MET A 1 1.86 -6.66 -4.78
N TYR A 2 1.06 -7.50 -4.11
CA TYR A 2 1.30 -7.89 -2.70
C TYR A 2 1.42 -9.40 -2.46
N ASN A 3 2.05 -9.81 -1.36
CA ASN A 3 1.98 -11.19 -0.86
C ASN A 3 0.61 -11.47 -0.22
N ALA A 4 0.35 -12.73 0.17
CA ALA A 4 -0.92 -13.15 0.79
C ALA A 4 -1.32 -12.33 2.04
N ASN A 5 -0.36 -11.63 2.67
CA ASN A 5 -0.54 -10.83 3.88
C ASN A 5 -0.64 -9.31 3.62
N GLY A 6 -0.74 -8.88 2.36
CA GLY A 6 -0.97 -7.47 2.02
C GLY A 6 0.21 -6.52 2.21
N LYS A 7 1.44 -7.04 2.42
CA LYS A 7 2.64 -6.22 2.57
C LYS A 7 3.42 -6.14 1.27
N LEU A 8 3.63 -4.92 0.77
CA LEU A 8 4.37 -4.65 -0.47
C LEU A 8 5.86 -4.99 -0.32
N THR A 9 6.42 -4.73 0.85
CA THR A 9 7.81 -5.02 1.21
C THR A 9 8.11 -6.51 1.41
N LEU A 10 7.14 -7.39 1.18
CA LEU A 10 7.31 -8.85 1.25
C LEU A 10 7.10 -9.52 -0.12
N ASN A 11 6.94 -8.73 -1.18
CA ASN A 11 6.85 -9.28 -2.53
C ASN A 11 8.25 -9.66 -3.03
N ARG A 12 8.41 -10.93 -3.43
CA ARG A 12 9.67 -11.49 -3.93
C ARG A 12 10.26 -10.67 -5.07
N GLN A 13 9.45 -10.28 -6.05
CA GLN A 13 9.94 -9.54 -7.22
C GLN A 13 10.50 -8.18 -6.84
N ILE A 14 9.91 -7.52 -5.84
CA ILE A 14 10.37 -6.20 -5.35
C ILE A 14 11.69 -6.35 -4.58
N HIS A 15 11.88 -7.43 -3.83
CA HIS A 15 13.17 -7.74 -3.20
C HIS A 15 14.28 -8.02 -4.21
N GLU A 16 13.99 -8.73 -5.30
CA GLU A 16 14.95 -9.00 -6.37
C GLU A 16 15.40 -7.70 -7.04
N VAL A 17 14.46 -6.81 -7.36
CA VAL A 17 14.77 -5.47 -7.91
C VAL A 17 15.61 -4.66 -6.92
N ALA A 18 15.22 -4.60 -5.64
CA ALA A 18 15.94 -3.86 -4.62
C ALA A 18 17.39 -4.35 -4.46
N LYS A 19 17.62 -5.66 -4.53
CA LYS A 19 18.97 -6.26 -4.54
C LYS A 19 19.78 -5.86 -5.77
N GLN A 20 19.18 -5.86 -6.95
CA GLN A 20 19.87 -5.47 -8.20
C GLN A 20 20.38 -4.03 -8.13
N VAL A 21 19.61 -3.13 -7.51
CA VAL A 21 19.98 -1.71 -7.38
C VAL A 21 20.71 -1.39 -6.06
N SER A 22 21.06 -2.41 -5.27
CA SER A 22 21.71 -2.27 -3.95
C SER A 22 20.99 -1.28 -3.01
N LEU A 23 19.66 -1.32 -2.99
CA LEU A 23 18.82 -0.52 -2.10
C LEU A 23 18.03 -1.40 -1.15
N GLU A 24 17.66 -0.83 0.00
CA GLU A 24 16.63 -1.43 0.84
C GLU A 24 15.28 -1.39 0.12
N THR A 25 14.48 -2.44 0.26
CA THR A 25 13.21 -2.64 -0.45
C THR A 25 12.26 -1.45 -0.30
N SER A 26 12.14 -0.88 0.90
CA SER A 26 11.27 0.28 1.14
C SER A 26 11.82 1.56 0.50
N VAL A 27 13.15 1.75 0.47
CA VAL A 27 13.79 2.88 -0.23
C VAL A 27 13.63 2.76 -1.76
N CYS A 28 13.73 1.54 -2.29
CA CYS A 28 13.47 1.27 -3.71
C CYS A 28 12.04 1.66 -4.10
N LEU A 29 11.05 1.36 -3.25
CA LEU A 29 9.65 1.72 -3.48
C LEU A 29 9.39 3.22 -3.39
N VAL A 30 10.03 3.91 -2.44
CA VAL A 30 9.95 5.38 -2.34
C VAL A 30 10.57 6.02 -3.58
N SER A 31 11.72 5.52 -4.02
CA SER A 31 12.42 5.99 -5.23
C SER A 31 11.55 5.82 -6.48
N TRP A 32 10.94 4.64 -6.64
CA TRP A 32 10.00 4.37 -7.73
C TRP A 32 8.78 5.31 -7.71
N ALA A 33 8.20 5.54 -6.53
CA ALA A 33 7.07 6.45 -6.37
C ALA A 33 7.41 7.91 -6.77
N ILE A 34 8.60 8.38 -6.38
CA ILE A 34 9.08 9.73 -6.77
C ILE A 34 9.29 9.80 -8.28
N GLN A 35 9.95 8.81 -8.88
CA GLN A 35 10.26 8.78 -10.31
C GLN A 35 9.00 8.78 -11.21
N ARG A 36 7.90 8.18 -10.76
CA ARG A 36 6.59 8.23 -11.45
C ARG A 36 5.79 9.52 -11.21
N GLY A 37 6.38 10.52 -10.55
CA GLY A 37 5.74 11.81 -10.27
C GLY A 37 4.80 11.83 -9.06
N THR A 38 4.88 10.84 -8.16
CA THR A 38 4.07 10.82 -6.93
C THR A 38 4.89 11.20 -5.71
N LEU A 39 4.28 11.88 -4.73
CA LEU A 39 4.94 12.23 -3.47
C LEU A 39 4.63 11.17 -2.39
N PRO A 40 5.54 10.23 -2.09
CA PRO A 40 5.30 9.23 -1.06
C PRO A 40 5.42 9.84 0.35
N LEU A 41 4.50 9.46 1.25
CA LEU A 41 4.52 9.82 2.67
C LEU A 41 4.73 8.57 3.55
N PRO A 42 5.95 7.99 3.59
CA PRO A 42 6.18 6.75 4.30
C PRO A 42 6.23 6.98 5.83
N LYS A 43 5.35 6.29 6.55
CA LYS A 43 5.31 6.35 8.02
C LYS A 43 6.53 5.67 8.64
N SER A 44 7.22 6.36 9.54
CA SER A 44 8.28 5.81 10.39
C SER A 44 8.28 6.50 11.76
N VAL A 45 8.61 5.75 12.81
CA VAL A 45 8.73 6.27 14.20
C VAL A 45 10.14 6.11 14.75
N THR A 46 11.06 5.59 13.95
CA THR A 46 12.45 5.32 14.36
C THR A 46 13.39 6.17 13.52
N ALA A 47 14.33 6.85 14.16
CA ALA A 47 15.26 7.77 13.50
C ALA A 47 16.04 7.10 12.35
N SER A 48 16.58 5.90 12.58
CA SER A 48 17.34 5.15 11.55
C SER A 48 16.51 4.87 10.29
N ARG A 49 15.23 4.55 10.43
CA ARG A 49 14.32 4.31 9.31
C ARG A 49 13.92 5.59 8.60
N ILE A 50 13.82 6.72 9.30
CA ILE A 50 13.57 8.03 8.68
C ILE A 50 14.77 8.38 7.78
N VAL A 51 15.99 8.32 8.34
CA VAL A 51 17.22 8.61 7.59
C VAL A 51 17.36 7.70 6.37
N SER A 52 17.14 6.39 6.53
CA SER A 52 17.22 5.43 5.43
C SER A 52 16.22 5.75 4.31
N LYS A 53 14.98 6.13 4.62
CA LYS A 53 13.94 6.45 3.63
C LYS A 53 14.22 7.72 2.82
N LEU A 54 15.12 8.58 3.29
CA LEU A 54 15.55 9.77 2.58
C LEU A 54 16.68 9.49 1.57
N GLN A 55 17.31 8.31 1.62
CA GLN A 55 18.40 7.90 0.72
C GLN A 55 17.88 7.43 -0.64
N VAL A 56 16.94 8.16 -1.24
CA VAL A 56 16.30 7.83 -2.52
C VAL A 56 17.28 8.01 -3.69
N LYS A 57 17.12 7.22 -4.74
CA LYS A 57 17.96 7.29 -5.95
C LYS A 57 17.13 7.16 -7.20
N TYR A 58 17.64 7.67 -8.32
CA TYR A 58 17.04 7.41 -9.62
C TYR A 58 17.21 5.93 -9.98
N LEU A 59 16.13 5.26 -10.38
CA LEU A 59 16.16 3.84 -10.72
C LEU A 59 16.46 3.65 -12.22
N PRO A 60 17.29 2.67 -12.59
CA PRO A 60 17.45 2.22 -13.97
C PRO A 60 16.11 1.74 -14.56
N GLU A 61 15.97 1.83 -15.89
CA GLU A 61 14.71 1.53 -16.59
C GLU A 61 14.14 0.14 -16.26
N ASP A 62 14.97 -0.91 -16.24
CA ASP A 62 14.53 -2.27 -15.89
C ASP A 62 13.99 -2.35 -14.45
N ALA A 63 14.66 -1.68 -13.50
CA ALA A 63 14.22 -1.64 -12.10
C ALA A 63 12.96 -0.79 -11.91
N TYR A 64 12.76 0.24 -12.74
CA TYR A 64 11.59 1.10 -12.73
C TYR A 64 10.35 0.42 -13.34
N ALA A 65 10.51 -0.32 -14.43
CA ALA A 65 9.41 -0.96 -15.16
C ALA A 65 8.76 -2.11 -14.37
N ARG A 66 9.55 -2.89 -13.62
CA ARG A 66 9.06 -4.09 -12.92
C ARG A 66 7.96 -3.80 -11.88
N PRO A 67 8.11 -2.86 -10.92
CA PRO A 67 7.05 -2.54 -9.97
C PRO A 67 5.76 -2.04 -10.64
N SER A 68 5.86 -1.35 -11.77
CA SER A 68 4.70 -0.84 -12.52
C SER A 68 3.87 -1.99 -13.11
N GLY A 69 4.51 -3.08 -13.56
CA GLY A 69 3.82 -4.27 -14.07
C GLY A 69 3.09 -5.11 -13.01
N LEU A 70 3.25 -4.78 -11.72
CA LEU A 70 2.62 -5.52 -10.62
C LEU A 70 1.21 -5.00 -10.24
N GLU A 71 0.71 -3.96 -10.92
CA GLU A 71 -0.62 -3.35 -10.68
C GLU A 71 -1.74 -4.39 -10.76
N ARG A 72 -2.68 -4.34 -9.82
CA ARG A 72 -3.78 -5.33 -9.70
C ARG A 72 -5.14 -4.71 -9.40
N HIS A 73 -5.27 -3.37 -9.47
CA HIS A 73 -6.50 -2.66 -9.16
C HIS A 73 -7.07 -3.07 -7.79
N LYS A 74 -6.20 -3.06 -6.77
CA LYS A 74 -6.52 -3.55 -5.42
C LYS A 74 -6.17 -2.53 -4.35
N SER A 75 -7.14 -2.11 -3.55
CA SER A 75 -7.01 -1.17 -2.44
C SER A 75 -6.99 -1.87 -1.09
N PHE A 76 -5.99 -1.56 -0.26
CA PHE A 76 -5.91 -2.06 1.11
C PHE A 76 -6.72 -1.23 2.10
N LYS A 77 -6.93 0.04 1.76
CA LYS A 77 -7.78 0.94 2.54
C LYS A 77 -9.19 0.83 1.98
N PHE A 78 -9.79 -0.34 2.15
CA PHE A 78 -11.20 -0.53 1.90
C PHE A 78 -11.93 -0.52 3.24
N PRO A 79 -12.54 0.61 3.63
CA PRO A 79 -13.32 0.65 4.85
C PRO A 79 -14.69 0.00 4.57
N ALA A 80 -14.73 -1.33 4.44
CA ALA A 80 -15.97 -2.10 4.26
C ALA A 80 -17.03 -1.73 5.31
N ARG A 81 -16.54 -1.47 6.52
CA ARG A 81 -17.31 -1.04 7.69
C ARG A 81 -17.95 0.33 7.53
N TRP A 82 -17.58 1.16 6.55
CA TRP A 82 -18.24 2.44 6.29
C TRP A 82 -19.56 2.28 5.52
N VAL A 83 -19.90 1.07 5.08
CA VAL A 83 -21.21 0.74 4.48
C VAL A 83 -21.46 1.50 3.16
N TYR A 84 -20.42 2.08 2.58
CA TYR A 84 -20.50 2.81 1.33
C TYR A 84 -19.41 2.32 0.39
N ALA A 85 -19.79 2.03 -0.85
CA ALA A 85 -18.90 1.57 -1.90
C ALA A 85 -18.13 2.77 -2.47
N VAL A 86 -17.20 3.33 -1.68
CA VAL A 86 -16.30 4.41 -2.14
C VAL A 86 -15.33 3.91 -3.23
N ILE A 87 -15.07 2.60 -3.24
CA ILE A 87 -14.17 1.94 -4.18
C ILE A 87 -14.96 0.80 -4.82
N GLU A 88 -15.06 0.78 -6.15
CA GLU A 88 -15.84 -0.20 -6.94
C GLU A 88 -15.28 -1.63 -6.88
N GLU A 89 -14.17 -1.85 -6.18
CA GLU A 89 -13.52 -3.16 -6.01
C GLU A 89 -14.45 -4.20 -5.35
N VAL A 90 -15.40 -3.75 -4.53
CA VAL A 90 -16.37 -4.59 -3.83
C VAL A 90 -17.78 -4.13 -4.22
N GLY A 91 -18.54 -5.02 -4.85
CA GLY A 91 -19.89 -4.71 -5.32
C GLY A 91 -20.84 -4.26 -4.19
N GLU A 92 -21.80 -3.40 -4.54
CA GLU A 92 -22.74 -2.77 -3.61
C GLU A 92 -23.46 -3.78 -2.68
N GLU A 93 -23.75 -4.98 -3.20
CA GLU A 93 -24.44 -6.02 -2.45
C GLU A 93 -23.63 -6.48 -1.21
N VAL A 94 -22.32 -6.61 -1.35
CA VAL A 94 -21.42 -7.03 -0.27
C VAL A 94 -21.30 -5.91 0.76
N VAL A 95 -21.18 -4.66 0.30
CA VAL A 95 -21.13 -3.49 1.18
C VAL A 95 -22.42 -3.35 1.99
N ARG A 96 -23.58 -3.61 1.38
CA ARG A 96 -24.88 -3.58 2.05
C ARG A 96 -24.99 -4.64 3.15
N LYS A 97 -24.52 -5.87 2.90
CA LYS A 97 -24.51 -6.96 3.90
C LYS A 97 -23.65 -6.60 5.10
N VAL A 98 -22.41 -6.16 4.86
CA VAL A 98 -21.49 -5.71 5.92
C VAL A 98 -22.10 -4.56 6.72
N GLY A 99 -22.86 -3.68 6.08
CA GLY A 99 -23.57 -2.60 6.73
C GLY A 99 -24.63 -3.02 7.73
N ILE A 100 -25.45 -4.01 7.35
CA ILE A 100 -26.50 -4.56 8.21
C ILE A 100 -25.87 -5.24 9.43
N GLU A 101 -24.80 -6.01 9.22
CA GLU A 101 -24.09 -6.72 10.29
C GLU A 101 -23.37 -5.78 11.27
N GLU A 102 -22.78 -4.68 10.77
CA GLU A 102 -22.01 -3.74 11.60
C GLU A 102 -22.87 -2.67 12.29
N GLY A 103 -24.14 -2.53 11.90
CA GLY A 103 -25.09 -1.56 12.47
C GLY A 103 -25.19 -1.59 14.01
N PRO A 104 -25.41 -2.77 14.64
CA PRO A 104 -25.52 -2.90 16.10
C PRO A 104 -24.23 -2.56 16.85
N ASN A 105 -23.06 -2.80 16.25
CA ASN A 105 -21.76 -2.55 16.90
C ASN A 105 -21.38 -1.06 16.90
N LYS A 106 -22.02 -0.24 16.07
CA LYS A 106 -21.74 1.20 15.97
C LYS A 106 -22.55 2.05 16.96
N SER A 107 -23.71 1.59 17.42
CA SER A 107 -24.53 2.33 18.38
C SER A 107 -23.94 2.36 19.80
N VAL A 108 -23.05 1.42 20.13
CA VAL A 108 -22.46 1.29 21.48
C VAL A 108 -21.12 2.04 21.63
N LYS A 109 -20.45 2.36 20.51
CA LYS A 109 -19.04 2.79 20.52
C LYS A 109 -18.82 4.31 20.53
N PHE A 110 -19.89 5.10 20.44
CA PHE A 110 -19.84 6.57 20.42
C PHE A 110 -20.61 7.19 21.59
N THR A 111 -20.71 6.49 22.72
CA THR A 111 -21.16 7.08 23.97
C THR A 111 -19.96 7.76 24.64
N ILE A 112 -20.04 9.08 24.80
CA ILE A 112 -19.03 9.94 25.43
C ILE A 112 -18.98 9.66 26.93
#